data_AF-A0A520ET08-F1
#
_entry.id   AF-A0A520ET08-F1
#
_cell.length_a   1.000
_cell.length_b   1.000
_cell.length_c   1.000
_cell.angle_alpha   90.00
_cell.angle_beta   90.00
_cell.angle_gamma   90.00
#
_symmetry.space_group_name_H-M   'P 1'
#
loop_
_entity.id
_entity.type
_entity.pdbx_description
1 polymer ?
#
loop_
_entity_poly.entity_id
_entity_poly.type
_entity_poly.pdbx_seq_one_letter_code
_entity_poly.pdbx_strand_id
1 'polypeptide(L)'
;HEFRHFHPERDYPKDKTVIMREFSRFAESKDEPYYPINTPDDRAKLTAYRDRAKEEMSANKVLFGGRLGTYQYLDMHMAIASALSMFDNSLRPHFESGADLVGDAE
;
A
#
# COMPACT_ATOMS: atom_id res chain seq x y z
N HIS A 1 6.41 20.07 10.43
CA HIS A 1 7.46 19.68 9.47
C HIS A 1 7.92 20.92 8.71
N GLU A 2 9.22 21.09 8.54
CA GLU A 2 9.80 22.03 7.57
C GLU A 2 10.57 21.21 6.54
N PHE A 3 10.20 21.30 5.27
CA PHE A 3 10.67 20.35 4.24
C PHE A 3 12.16 20.47 3.90
N ARG A 4 12.77 21.63 4.18
CA ARG A 4 14.20 21.87 3.90
C ARG A 4 15.13 20.96 4.67
N HIS A 5 14.74 20.57 5.89
CA HIS A 5 15.53 19.64 6.70
C HIS A 5 15.60 18.23 6.09
N PHE A 6 14.64 17.86 5.23
CA PHE A 6 14.62 16.56 4.56
C PHE A 6 15.34 16.57 3.20
N HIS A 7 15.49 17.75 2.61
CA HIS A 7 16.05 17.93 1.26
C HIS A 7 17.13 19.02 1.19
N PRO A 8 18.17 18.97 2.04
CA PRO A 8 19.18 20.02 2.11
C PRO A 8 19.97 20.20 0.80
N GLU A 9 19.90 19.24 -0.12
CA GLU A 9 20.57 19.25 -1.42
C GLU A 9 19.98 20.26 -2.42
N ARG A 10 18.78 20.80 -2.18
CA ARG A 10 18.06 21.65 -3.14
C ARG A 10 18.38 23.13 -2.95
N ASP A 11 18.29 23.89 -4.05
CA ASP A 11 18.35 25.36 -3.97
C ASP A 11 17.02 25.92 -3.44
N TYR A 12 17.13 26.84 -2.48
CA TYR A 12 16.01 27.34 -1.71
C TYR A 12 16.07 28.86 -1.53
N PRO A 13 14.93 29.57 -1.56
CA PRO A 13 14.87 30.99 -1.18
C PRO A 13 15.43 31.23 0.22
N LYS A 14 16.35 32.19 0.37
CA LYS A 14 17.04 32.45 1.65
C LYS A 14 16.19 33.20 2.69
N ASP A 15 15.08 33.78 2.26
CA ASP A 15 14.25 34.74 3.01
C ASP A 15 12.94 34.15 3.56
N LYS A 16 12.56 32.94 3.15
CA LYS A 16 11.28 32.30 3.52
C LYS A 16 11.39 30.79 3.48
N THR A 17 10.47 30.09 4.13
CA THR A 17 10.37 28.62 4.10
C THR A 17 8.91 28.18 4.14
N VAL A 18 8.65 26.91 3.82
CA VAL A 18 7.31 26.30 3.92
C VAL A 18 7.32 25.29 5.05
N ILE A 19 6.37 25.47 5.98
CA ILE A 19 6.11 24.54 7.06
C ILE A 19 4.74 23.88 6.89
N MET A 20 4.61 22.66 7.39
CA MET A 20 3.37 21.89 7.45
C MET A 20 3.09 21.47 8.88
N ARG A 21 1.84 21.58 9.31
CA ARG A 21 1.33 20.98 10.55
C ARG A 21 0.36 19.88 10.15
N GLU A 22 0.52 18.71 10.76
CA GLU A 22 -0.33 17.54 10.49
C GLU A 22 -1.27 17.31 11.68
N PHE A 23 -2.51 16.96 11.37
CA PHE A 23 -3.56 16.70 12.36
C PHE A 23 -4.21 15.35 12.05
N SER A 24 -4.21 14.46 13.03
CA SER A 24 -4.84 13.13 12.89
C SER A 24 -6.35 13.21 13.08
N ARG A 25 -7.08 12.36 12.34
CA ARG A 25 -8.52 12.14 12.46
C ARG A 25 -8.90 10.80 11.85
N PHE A 26 -10.13 10.34 12.14
CA PHE A 26 -10.71 9.21 11.43
C PHE A 26 -11.05 9.58 9.97
N ALA A 27 -10.92 8.60 9.08
CA ALA A 27 -11.37 8.71 7.70
C ALA A 27 -12.86 8.41 7.62
N GLU A 28 -13.62 9.33 7.03
CA GLU A 28 -15.02 9.17 6.67
C GLU A 28 -15.14 8.65 5.23
N SER A 29 -16.35 8.30 4.80
CA SER A 29 -16.57 7.67 3.50
C SER A 29 -16.16 8.51 2.29
N LYS A 30 -15.95 9.81 2.44
CA LYS A 30 -15.50 10.72 1.36
C LYS A 30 -14.01 11.04 1.44
N ASP A 31 -13.30 10.52 2.43
CA ASP A 31 -11.89 10.80 2.63
C ASP A 31 -11.01 9.77 1.93
N GLU A 32 -9.81 10.21 1.51
CA GLU A 32 -8.75 9.30 1.12
C GLU A 32 -8.12 8.67 2.38
N PRO A 33 -8.15 7.32 2.53
CA PRO A 33 -7.60 6.68 3.71
C PRO A 33 -6.07 6.66 3.67
N TYR A 34 -5.43 7.04 4.78
CA TYR A 34 -3.97 7.02 4.90
C TYR A 34 -3.43 5.84 5.70
N TYR A 35 -4.08 5.45 6.80
CA TYR A 35 -3.55 4.44 7.72
C TYR A 35 -4.57 3.34 8.03
N PRO A 36 -4.21 2.06 7.93
CA PRO A 36 -5.00 0.98 8.52
C PRO A 36 -4.93 1.07 10.05
N ILE A 37 -6.08 0.93 10.72
CA ILE A 37 -6.18 0.99 12.19
C ILE A 37 -5.95 -0.39 12.81
N ASN A 38 -6.44 -1.44 12.14
CA ASN A 38 -6.19 -2.85 12.48
C ASN A 38 -6.70 -3.25 13.88
N THR A 39 -7.87 -2.76 14.28
CA THR A 39 -8.58 -3.23 15.47
C THR A 39 -8.99 -4.71 15.33
N PRO A 40 -9.36 -5.42 16.41
CA PRO A 40 -9.89 -6.78 16.31
C PRO A 40 -11.08 -6.90 15.35
N ASP A 41 -12.00 -5.94 15.36
CA ASP A 41 -13.16 -5.90 14.47
C ASP A 41 -12.75 -5.66 13.01
N ASP A 42 -11.72 -4.84 12.78
CA ASP A 42 -11.15 -4.64 11.44
C ASP A 42 -10.54 -5.94 10.90
N ARG A 43 -9.86 -6.73 11.75
CA ARG A 43 -9.26 -8.01 11.33
C ARG A 43 -10.31 -9.01 10.90
N ALA A 44 -11.45 -9.08 11.58
CA ALA A 44 -12.55 -9.94 11.17
C ALA A 44 -13.08 -9.57 9.78
N LYS A 45 -13.24 -8.27 9.49
CA LYS A 45 -13.63 -7.77 8.17
C LYS A 45 -12.54 -8.01 7.12
N LEU A 46 -11.28 -7.83 7.49
CA LEU A 46 -10.13 -8.03 6.62
C LEU A 46 -10.07 -9.47 6.09
N THR A 47 -10.32 -10.46 6.95
CA THR A 47 -10.39 -11.87 6.52
C THR A 47 -11.41 -12.05 5.40
N ALA A 48 -12.62 -11.52 5.55
CA ALA A 48 -13.64 -11.60 4.50
C ALA A 48 -13.23 -10.90 3.20
N TYR A 49 -12.53 -9.76 3.27
CA TYR A 49 -12.00 -9.10 2.07
C TYR A 49 -10.87 -9.87 1.40
N ARG A 50 -10.04 -10.59 2.17
CA ARG A 50 -8.98 -11.44 1.61
C ARG A 50 -9.54 -12.63 0.85
N ASP A 51 -10.62 -13.23 1.33
CA ASP A 51 -11.30 -14.30 0.61
C ASP A 51 -11.86 -13.79 -0.73
N ARG A 52 -12.52 -12.62 -0.70
CA ARG A 52 -13.00 -11.94 -1.92
C ARG A 52 -11.88 -11.56 -2.88
N ALA A 53 -10.72 -11.15 -2.37
CA ALA A 53 -9.55 -10.85 -3.20
C ALA A 53 -9.02 -12.10 -3.92
N LYS A 54 -9.02 -13.26 -3.26
CA LYS A 54 -8.64 -14.54 -3.87
C LYS A 54 -9.64 -14.98 -4.95
N GLU A 55 -10.94 -14.82 -4.67
CA GLU A 55 -12.00 -15.07 -5.66
C GLU A 55 -11.79 -14.19 -6.90
N GLU A 56 -11.60 -12.88 -6.72
CA GLU A 56 -11.38 -11.92 -7.80
C GLU A 56 -10.10 -12.22 -8.60
N MET A 57 -9.03 -12.65 -7.93
CA MET A 57 -7.80 -13.10 -8.61
C MET A 57 -8.08 -14.30 -9.52
N SER A 58 -8.80 -15.31 -9.02
CA SER A 58 -9.10 -16.50 -9.81
C SER A 58 -10.04 -16.20 -10.99
N ALA A 59 -11.11 -15.45 -10.74
CA ALA A 59 -12.15 -15.16 -11.72
C ALA A 59 -11.71 -14.12 -12.75
N ASN A 60 -11.08 -13.04 -12.29
CA ASN A 60 -10.87 -11.82 -13.07
C ASN A 60 -9.40 -11.42 -13.20
N LYS A 61 -8.46 -12.22 -12.66
CA LYS A 61 -7.02 -11.98 -12.76
C LYS A 61 -6.59 -10.64 -12.13
N VAL A 62 -7.25 -10.24 -11.05
CA VAL A 62 -6.92 -9.03 -10.28
C VAL A 62 -6.07 -9.40 -9.06
N LEU A 63 -4.90 -8.77 -8.93
CA LEU A 63 -4.06 -8.86 -7.73
C LEU A 63 -4.19 -7.59 -6.88
N PHE A 64 -4.13 -7.76 -5.56
CA PHE A 64 -4.17 -6.66 -4.59
C PHE A 64 -2.84 -6.58 -3.85
N GLY A 65 -2.27 -5.38 -3.76
CA GLY A 65 -0.96 -5.15 -3.16
C GLY A 65 -0.83 -3.79 -2.47
N GLY A 66 0.25 -3.62 -1.70
CA GLY A 66 0.57 -2.36 -1.03
C GLY A 66 -0.37 -2.00 0.14
N ARG A 67 -0.07 -0.87 0.81
CA ARG A 67 -0.71 -0.46 2.08
C ARG A 67 -2.23 -0.53 2.08
N LEU A 68 -2.87 0.00 1.03
CA LEU A 68 -4.33 0.07 0.95
C LEU A 68 -4.94 -1.22 0.37
N GLY A 69 -4.27 -1.86 -0.58
CA GLY A 69 -4.75 -3.10 -1.20
C GLY A 69 -4.71 -4.30 -0.26
N THR A 70 -3.77 -4.33 0.70
CA THR A 70 -3.62 -5.42 1.67
C THR A 70 -4.01 -5.05 3.10
N TYR A 71 -4.39 -3.79 3.34
CA TYR A 71 -4.69 -3.23 4.66
C TYR A 71 -3.55 -3.45 5.68
N GLN A 72 -2.31 -3.19 5.25
CA GLN A 72 -1.11 -3.37 6.08
C GLN A 72 -0.38 -2.04 6.29
N TYR A 73 0.18 -1.85 7.48
CA TYR A 73 1.05 -0.70 7.74
C TYR A 73 2.40 -0.94 7.05
N LEU A 74 2.55 -0.43 5.83
CA LEU A 74 3.77 -0.57 5.03
C LEU A 74 4.47 0.79 4.85
N ASP A 75 5.75 0.83 5.20
CA ASP A 75 6.67 1.90 4.76
C ASP A 75 7.03 1.71 3.28
N MET A 76 7.61 2.76 2.69
CA MET A 76 7.98 2.77 1.25
C MET A 76 8.81 1.54 0.83
N HIS A 77 9.85 1.21 1.59
CA HIS A 77 10.75 0.09 1.26
C HIS A 77 10.04 -1.28 1.36
N MET A 78 9.11 -1.45 2.30
CA MET A 78 8.30 -2.66 2.43
C MET A 78 7.32 -2.80 1.26
N ALA A 79 6.69 -1.70 0.84
CA ALA A 79 5.82 -1.71 -0.33
C ALA A 79 6.59 -2.05 -1.62
N ILE A 80 7.79 -1.51 -1.80
CA ILE A 80 8.67 -1.85 -2.94
C ILE A 80 9.07 -3.32 -2.89
N ALA A 81 9.50 -3.83 -1.74
CA ALA A 81 9.88 -5.23 -1.59
C ALA A 81 8.71 -6.18 -1.87
N SER A 82 7.50 -5.86 -1.38
CA SER A 82 6.28 -6.60 -1.67
C SER A 82 5.95 -6.61 -3.16
N ALA A 83 6.04 -5.46 -3.84
CA ALA A 83 5.79 -5.38 -5.27
C ALA A 83 6.81 -6.16 -6.11
N LEU A 84 8.10 -6.10 -5.76
CA LEU A 84 9.14 -6.90 -6.43
C LEU A 84 8.90 -8.40 -6.22
N SER A 85 8.54 -8.82 -5.01
CA SER A 85 8.18 -10.21 -4.72
C SER A 85 6.98 -10.68 -5.55
N MET A 86 5.90 -9.88 -5.60
CA MET A 86 4.71 -10.19 -6.40
C MET A 86 5.04 -10.27 -7.89
N PHE A 87 5.88 -9.36 -8.39
CA PHE A 87 6.33 -9.39 -9.77
C PHE A 87 7.11 -10.67 -10.08
N ASP A 88 8.12 -10.98 -9.26
CA ASP A 88 9.04 -12.08 -9.51
C ASP A 88 8.38 -13.46 -9.38
N ASN A 89 7.45 -13.61 -8.43
CA ASN A 89 6.88 -14.89 -8.03
C ASN A 89 5.50 -15.18 -8.62
N SER A 90 4.75 -14.16 -9.05
CA SER A 90 3.37 -14.32 -9.56
C SER A 90 3.20 -13.75 -10.96
N LEU A 91 3.45 -12.45 -11.15
CA LEU A 91 3.18 -11.79 -12.44
C LEU A 91 4.10 -12.27 -13.57
N ARG A 92 5.42 -12.30 -13.33
CA ARG A 92 6.38 -12.71 -14.36
C ARG A 92 6.13 -14.16 -14.81
N PRO A 93 6.03 -15.17 -13.92
CA PRO A 93 5.68 -16.53 -14.34
C PRO A 93 4.34 -16.61 -15.10
N HIS A 94 3.32 -15.88 -14.64
CA HIS A 94 2.03 -15.85 -15.33
C HIS A 94 2.14 -15.36 -16.77
N PHE A 95 2.83 -14.24 -16.99
CA PHE A 95 2.96 -13.65 -18.32
C PHE A 95 3.98 -14.36 -19.23
N GLU A 96 5.04 -14.95 -18.68
CA GLU A 96 6.09 -15.60 -19.46
C GLU A 96 5.80 -17.06 -19.78
N SER A 97 5.22 -17.82 -18.84
CA SER A 97 5.03 -19.27 -18.98
C SER A 97 3.57 -19.73 -18.87
N GLY A 98 2.62 -18.80 -18.64
CA GLY A 98 1.21 -19.14 -18.48
C GLY A 98 0.89 -19.80 -17.13
N ALA A 99 1.78 -19.66 -16.13
CA ALA A 99 1.52 -20.16 -14.78
C ALA A 99 0.27 -19.49 -14.18
N ASP A 100 -0.42 -20.17 -13.27
CA ASP A 100 -1.55 -19.56 -12.55
C ASP A 100 -1.06 -18.39 -11.67
N LEU A 101 -1.90 -17.36 -11.54
CA LEU A 101 -1.64 -16.28 -10.60
C LEU A 101 -1.70 -16.83 -9.16
N VAL A 102 -0.64 -16.56 -8.41
CA VAL A 102 -0.56 -16.88 -6.99
C VAL A 102 -0.68 -15.56 -6.21
N GLY A 103 -1.59 -15.52 -5.23
CA GLY A 103 -1.71 -14.39 -4.32
C GLY A 103 -0.55 -14.36 -3.33
N ASP A 104 -0.33 -13.23 -2.65
CA ASP A 104 0.67 -13.17 -1.58
C ASP A 104 0.38 -14.27 -0.54
N ALA A 105 1.37 -15.13 -0.32
CA ALA A 105 1.38 -16.06 0.80
C ALA A 105 1.57 -15.22 2.08
N GLU A 106 0.62 -15.33 3.01
CA GLU A 106 0.80 -14.79 4.36
C GLU A 106 2.02 -15.39 5.06
#